data_AF-A0A962S0X2-F1
#
_entry.id   AF-A0A962S0X2-F1
#
_cell.length_a   1.000
_cell.length_b   1.000
_cell.length_c   1.000
_cell.angle_alpha   90.00
_cell.angle_beta   90.00
_cell.angle_gamma   90.00
#
_symmetry.space_group_name_H-M   'P 1'
#
loop_
_entity.id
_entity.type
_entity.pdbx_description
1 polymer ?
#
loop_
_entity_poly.entity_id
_entity_poly.type
_entity_poly.pdbx_seq_one_letter_code
_entity_poly.pdbx_strand_id
1 'polypeptide(L)'
;MSGKGGKPPAIVFRLALADLRHEWILSACLMLAIAAVIAPLLLLMGLKHGTITTLRHELIQDPQFREIRPAKTREYASDWLERQAASEQVEFIIPTILAASSIISVVKPGSRRSLIYDLVPTRNGDPLLLENGGVVPEEGECVLTDAGAKELGVGTGDNISVRATRIRGGRRETAPAELRVAAVLNPRASALNRLYAPLDFVLDVESYKEGLAVPARSWPGGTLRPYPSYDGMLVLLPEALRPVQETGLIINTGLTGIERADADRFLQRTGLALPPGLTLYDLTTSQSAVQLSSYHAIRDKLRGKGALVIPYVRDLRLQLATGDSLPLTGLSLGADQLQSLGMESLPWGALQASPSAESLRQIVVSGRNQHERLPVEYPDGAAGALAFPLRVSGHTDAKLSIIPAELAGILRTARQRKVTFSADQGDFLLQRAGFRGFRMYTRSIDDVPPMVDALKADGIDVIAQIEAIERVRVLDRGLSRIFWLVALVGISGGIAALIASLYAAVERKQHELSVLRLIGLSRNQVFMFPVYQGAALAVLSLLLAMAAYFSLAAVINFVFSADLDMGEKICNLPWHYLSASVIATATVAVLSSLLAAWHTTSIDPGEALRYE
;
A
#
# COMPACT_ATOMS: atom_id res chain seq x y z
N MET A 1 55.15 -29.10 61.83
CA MET A 1 55.54 -27.67 61.69
C MET A 1 54.98 -27.19 60.36
N SER A 2 53.73 -26.70 60.38
CA SER A 2 53.33 -25.29 60.23
C SER A 2 53.58 -24.73 58.83
N GLY A 3 52.48 -24.45 58.12
CA GLY A 3 52.52 -23.80 56.81
C GLY A 3 51.20 -23.88 56.06
N LYS A 4 50.12 -23.34 56.63
CA LYS A 4 48.89 -23.02 55.89
C LYS A 4 49.22 -21.97 54.81
N GLY A 5 49.69 -22.41 53.65
CA GLY A 5 50.06 -21.57 52.51
C GLY A 5 48.84 -21.09 51.71
N GLY A 6 48.05 -20.20 52.31
CA GLY A 6 46.96 -19.52 51.63
C GLY A 6 47.45 -18.60 50.51
N LYS A 7 47.11 -18.96 49.27
CA LYS A 7 47.01 -18.16 48.02
C LYS A 7 48.31 -17.76 47.30
N PRO A 8 49.06 -18.75 46.75
CA PRO A 8 50.13 -18.51 45.77
C PRO A 8 49.78 -17.61 44.55
N PRO A 9 48.59 -17.67 43.90
CA PRO A 9 48.32 -16.84 42.73
C PRO A 9 48.24 -15.34 43.05
N ALA A 10 47.87 -14.96 44.28
CA ALA A 10 47.77 -13.56 44.69
C ALA A 10 49.16 -12.91 44.83
N ILE A 11 50.18 -13.69 45.17
CA ILE A 11 51.56 -13.22 45.29
C ILE A 11 52.13 -12.95 43.89
N VAL A 12 51.94 -13.89 42.95
CA VAL A 12 52.39 -13.73 41.55
C VAL A 12 51.71 -12.53 40.88
N PHE A 13 50.41 -12.34 41.09
CA PHE A 13 49.69 -11.18 40.59
C PHE A 13 50.22 -9.85 41.16
N ARG A 14 50.50 -9.78 42.47
CA ARG A 14 51.10 -8.58 43.09
C ARG A 14 52.52 -8.31 42.57
N LEU A 15 53.31 -9.35 42.36
CA LEU A 15 54.65 -9.24 41.79
C LEU A 15 54.58 -8.69 40.36
N ALA A 16 53.68 -9.22 39.53
CA ALA A 16 53.44 -8.76 38.16
C ALA A 16 53.04 -7.28 38.10
N LEU A 17 52.18 -6.83 39.02
CA LEU A 17 51.75 -5.43 39.09
C LEU A 17 52.85 -4.50 39.62
N ALA A 18 53.63 -4.96 40.61
CA ALA A 18 54.78 -4.23 41.12
C ALA A 18 55.85 -4.07 40.02
N ASP A 19 56.03 -5.08 39.19
CA ASP A 19 56.94 -5.08 38.05
C ASP A 19 56.53 -4.06 36.97
N LEU A 20 55.25 -4.04 36.58
CA LEU A 20 54.72 -3.03 35.66
C LEU A 20 54.91 -1.60 36.20
N ARG A 21 54.77 -1.42 37.53
CA ARG A 21 55.01 -0.13 38.18
C ARG A 21 56.50 0.23 38.24
N HIS A 22 57.39 -0.75 38.35
CA HIS A 22 58.83 -0.51 38.34
C HIS A 22 59.28 -0.04 36.94
N GLU A 23 58.84 -0.73 35.89
CA GLU A 23 59.05 -0.34 34.49
C GLU A 23 57.94 0.57 33.95
N TRP A 24 57.59 1.63 34.71
CA TRP A 24 56.43 2.48 34.38
C TRP A 24 56.54 3.17 33.01
N ILE A 25 57.74 3.49 32.53
CA ILE A 25 57.97 4.13 31.23
C ILE A 25 57.58 3.19 30.08
N LEU A 26 58.05 1.94 30.13
CA LEU A 26 57.76 0.94 29.11
C LEU A 26 56.29 0.52 29.17
N SER A 27 55.75 0.36 30.37
CA SER A 27 54.32 0.11 30.58
C SER A 27 53.46 1.24 30.03
N ALA A 28 53.82 2.51 30.27
CA ALA A 28 53.10 3.68 29.75
C ALA A 28 53.16 3.76 28.22
N CYS A 29 54.33 3.53 27.63
CA CYS A 29 54.49 3.51 26.18
C CYS A 29 53.60 2.45 25.52
N LEU A 30 53.57 1.24 26.09
CA LEU A 30 52.76 0.15 25.56
C LEU A 30 51.26 0.38 25.79
N MET A 31 50.87 0.94 26.95
CA MET A 31 49.48 1.36 27.20
C MET A 31 49.01 2.38 26.17
N LEU A 32 49.85 3.38 25.87
CA LEU A 32 49.56 4.41 24.87
C LEU A 32 49.49 3.82 23.46
N ALA A 33 50.39 2.91 23.10
CA ALA A 33 50.39 2.25 21.79
C ALA A 33 49.11 1.45 21.54
N ILE A 34 48.67 0.65 22.54
CA ILE A 34 47.44 -0.13 22.45
C ILE A 34 46.22 0.80 22.46
N ALA A 35 46.21 1.80 23.34
CA ALA A 35 45.12 2.78 23.40
C ALA A 35 44.99 3.57 22.09
N ALA A 36 46.11 3.90 21.42
CA ALA A 36 46.14 4.59 20.13
C ALA A 36 45.58 3.74 18.98
N VAL A 37 45.54 2.41 19.12
CA VAL A 37 44.85 1.52 18.17
C VAL A 37 43.37 1.41 18.49
N ILE A 38 43.02 1.21 19.78
CA ILE A 38 41.64 0.95 20.20
C ILE A 38 40.77 2.22 20.11
N ALA A 39 41.27 3.37 20.55
CA ALA A 39 40.48 4.60 20.65
C ALA A 39 39.95 5.08 19.28
N PRO A 40 40.74 5.12 18.19
CA PRO A 40 40.23 5.48 16.87
C PRO A 40 39.18 4.50 16.32
N LEU A 41 39.31 3.20 16.62
CA LEU A 41 38.31 2.20 16.22
C LEU A 41 36.98 2.40 16.95
N LEU A 42 37.04 2.65 18.26
CA LEU A 42 35.85 3.00 19.06
C LEU A 42 35.19 4.28 18.54
N LEU A 43 36.00 5.28 18.21
CA LEU A 43 35.52 6.55 17.68
C LEU A 43 34.88 6.38 16.30
N LEU A 44 35.51 5.65 15.39
CA LEU A 44 34.95 5.36 14.06
C LEU A 44 33.63 4.60 14.17
N MET A 45 33.53 3.63 15.08
CA MET A 45 32.30 2.90 15.34
C MET A 45 31.22 3.80 15.94
N GLY A 46 31.59 4.67 16.88
CA GLY A 46 30.67 5.62 17.52
C GLY A 46 30.12 6.65 16.54
N LEU A 47 30.97 7.16 15.64
CA LEU A 47 30.56 8.03 14.53
C LEU A 47 29.67 7.29 13.54
N LYS A 48 30.10 6.11 13.07
CA LYS A 48 29.31 5.28 12.16
C LYS A 48 27.91 5.05 12.73
N HIS A 49 27.82 4.60 13.98
CA HIS A 49 26.54 4.28 14.60
C HIS A 49 25.69 5.54 14.80
N GLY A 50 26.25 6.64 15.32
CA GLY A 50 25.48 7.86 15.55
C GLY A 50 25.01 8.51 14.24
N THR A 51 25.87 8.63 13.22
CA THR A 51 25.48 9.16 11.90
C THR A 51 24.41 8.30 11.23
N ILE A 52 24.57 6.97 11.22
CA ILE A 52 23.57 6.09 10.58
C ILE A 52 22.26 6.09 11.35
N THR A 53 22.31 6.10 12.68
CA THR A 53 21.10 6.17 13.51
C THR A 53 20.36 7.47 13.26
N THR A 54 21.07 8.59 13.16
CA THR A 54 20.50 9.91 12.85
C THR A 54 19.85 9.92 11.46
N LEU A 55 20.59 9.57 10.41
CA LEU A 55 20.05 9.48 9.04
C LEU A 55 18.85 8.53 8.93
N ARG A 56 18.94 7.38 9.62
CA ARG A 56 17.85 6.41 9.63
C ARG A 56 16.66 6.91 10.44
N HIS A 57 16.89 7.64 11.53
CA HIS A 57 15.84 8.24 12.33
C HIS A 57 15.07 9.27 11.50
N GLU A 58 15.77 10.18 10.82
CA GLU A 58 15.15 11.16 9.90
C GLU A 58 14.28 10.47 8.84
N LEU A 59 14.81 9.43 8.19
CA LEU A 59 14.06 8.70 7.16
C LEU A 59 12.88 7.88 7.71
N ILE A 60 12.99 7.33 8.93
CA ILE A 60 11.90 6.58 9.58
C ILE A 60 10.80 7.54 10.03
N GLN A 61 11.18 8.70 10.57
CA GLN A 61 10.28 9.72 11.09
C GLN A 61 9.45 10.39 10.01
N ASP A 62 9.86 10.32 8.75
CA ASP A 62 9.07 10.79 7.61
C ASP A 62 8.30 9.63 6.94
N PRO A 63 6.97 9.57 7.14
CA PRO A 63 6.11 8.56 6.53
C PRO A 63 6.25 8.45 5.01
N GLN A 64 6.65 9.52 4.31
CA GLN A 64 6.79 9.51 2.86
C GLN A 64 7.80 8.46 2.36
N PHE A 65 8.82 8.13 3.15
CA PHE A 65 9.79 7.07 2.79
C PHE A 65 9.24 5.66 2.96
N ARG A 66 8.16 5.51 3.75
CA ARG A 66 7.45 4.24 3.96
C ARG A 66 6.25 4.08 3.01
N GLU A 67 5.94 5.12 2.22
CA GLU A 67 4.80 5.15 1.30
C GLU A 67 5.07 4.36 0.00
N ILE A 68 4.08 3.56 -0.39
CA ILE A 68 4.00 2.85 -1.66
C ILE A 68 2.65 3.20 -2.31
N ARG A 69 2.71 3.63 -3.57
CA ARG A 69 1.52 3.94 -4.38
C ARG A 69 1.66 3.38 -5.79
N PRO A 70 0.57 3.05 -6.49
CA PRO A 70 0.67 2.51 -7.84
C PRO A 70 1.17 3.56 -8.85
N ALA A 71 2.04 3.14 -9.77
CA ALA A 71 2.56 3.99 -10.83
C ALA A 71 1.55 4.22 -11.96
N LYS A 72 0.63 3.28 -12.15
CA LYS A 72 -0.41 3.31 -13.17
C LYS A 72 -1.77 3.07 -12.52
N THR A 73 -2.78 3.72 -13.07
CA THR A 73 -4.17 3.48 -12.68
C THR A 73 -4.60 2.08 -13.14
N ARG A 74 -5.05 1.26 -12.19
CA ARG A 74 -5.59 -0.09 -12.41
C ARG A 74 -6.75 -0.31 -11.46
N GLU A 75 -7.65 -1.23 -11.80
CA GLU A 75 -8.70 -1.67 -10.87
C GLU A 75 -8.17 -2.67 -9.84
N TYR A 76 -8.39 -2.38 -8.56
CA TYR A 76 -8.04 -3.20 -7.41
C TYR A 76 -9.33 -3.66 -6.73
N ALA A 77 -9.47 -4.98 -6.55
CA ALA A 77 -10.60 -5.55 -5.80
C ALA A 77 -10.49 -5.23 -4.30
N SER A 78 -11.63 -5.11 -3.62
CA SER A 78 -11.72 -4.96 -2.16
C SER A 78 -10.93 -6.05 -1.44
N ASP A 79 -11.13 -7.30 -1.83
CA ASP A 79 -10.56 -8.47 -1.16
C ASP A 79 -9.04 -8.54 -1.33
N TRP A 80 -8.50 -7.92 -2.39
CA TRP A 80 -7.05 -7.77 -2.54
C TRP A 80 -6.51 -6.75 -1.55
N LEU A 81 -7.16 -5.60 -1.39
CA LEU A 81 -6.76 -4.58 -0.41
C LEU A 81 -6.84 -5.10 1.02
N GLU A 82 -7.87 -5.87 1.35
CA GLU A 82 -8.03 -6.49 2.68
C GLU A 82 -6.90 -7.50 2.98
N ARG A 83 -6.52 -8.32 2.00
CA ARG A 83 -5.37 -9.23 2.14
C ARG A 83 -4.07 -8.48 2.35
N GLN A 84 -3.85 -7.38 1.63
CA GLN A 84 -2.67 -6.53 1.82
C GLN A 84 -2.69 -5.85 3.20
N ALA A 85 -3.85 -5.39 3.67
CA ALA A 85 -4.02 -4.78 4.99
C ALA A 85 -3.70 -5.76 6.13
N ALA A 86 -3.89 -7.06 5.92
CA ALA A 86 -3.59 -8.12 6.89
C ALA A 86 -2.12 -8.57 6.89
N SER A 87 -1.28 -8.09 5.97
CA SER A 87 0.13 -8.43 5.90
C SER A 87 0.91 -7.84 7.08
N GLU A 88 1.81 -8.63 7.70
CA GLU A 88 2.65 -8.17 8.82
C GLU A 88 3.58 -7.01 8.46
N GLN A 89 3.86 -6.81 7.16
CA GLN A 89 4.77 -5.75 6.68
C GLN A 89 4.05 -4.41 6.44
N VAL A 90 2.71 -4.43 6.37
CA VAL A 90 1.89 -3.25 6.08
C VAL A 90 1.39 -2.65 7.39
N GLU A 91 1.65 -1.36 7.59
CA GLU A 91 1.14 -0.59 8.73
C GLU A 91 -0.25 -0.02 8.42
N PHE A 92 -0.42 0.49 7.20
CA PHE A 92 -1.64 1.14 6.76
C PHE A 92 -1.84 0.95 5.27
N ILE A 93 -3.09 0.76 4.85
CA ILE A 93 -3.48 0.82 3.45
C ILE A 93 -4.87 1.44 3.33
N ILE A 94 -5.01 2.30 2.33
CA ILE A 94 -6.30 2.87 1.95
C ILE A 94 -6.43 2.89 0.42
N PRO A 95 -7.60 2.53 -0.14
CA PRO A 95 -7.83 2.72 -1.56
C PRO A 95 -7.84 4.20 -1.94
N THR A 96 -7.55 4.46 -3.21
CA THR A 96 -7.65 5.80 -3.81
C THR A 96 -8.51 5.78 -5.07
N ILE A 97 -8.94 6.98 -5.45
CA ILE A 97 -9.74 7.25 -6.65
C ILE A 97 -8.86 7.56 -7.87
N LEU A 98 -9.47 7.75 -9.03
CA LEU A 98 -8.80 8.21 -10.25
C LEU A 98 -8.04 9.52 -10.00
N ALA A 99 -6.82 9.64 -10.56
CA ALA A 99 -6.01 10.85 -10.43
C ALA A 99 -6.76 12.11 -10.91
N ALA A 100 -7.51 12.02 -12.01
CA ALA A 100 -8.36 13.14 -12.50
C ALA A 100 -9.50 13.48 -11.52
N SER A 101 -9.99 12.49 -10.77
CA SER A 101 -11.03 12.67 -9.76
C SER A 101 -10.49 13.22 -8.45
N SER A 102 -9.20 13.03 -8.16
CA SER A 102 -8.53 13.54 -6.95
C SER A 102 -8.32 15.06 -6.93
N ILE A 103 -8.66 15.82 -7.97
CA ILE A 103 -8.44 17.28 -7.98
C ILE A 103 -9.70 18.02 -7.52
N ILE A 104 -9.67 18.77 -6.42
CA ILE A 104 -10.83 19.53 -5.93
C ILE A 104 -10.56 21.03 -5.84
N SER A 105 -11.59 21.84 -6.09
CA SER A 105 -11.53 23.29 -5.88
C SER A 105 -11.88 23.60 -4.42
N VAL A 106 -11.08 24.43 -3.75
CA VAL A 106 -11.28 24.83 -2.36
C VAL A 106 -11.38 26.35 -2.29
N VAL A 107 -12.38 26.83 -1.57
CA VAL A 107 -12.72 28.24 -1.43
C VAL A 107 -12.95 28.57 0.04
N LYS A 108 -12.32 29.64 0.53
CA LYS A 108 -12.62 30.19 1.85
C LYS A 108 -13.98 30.91 1.80
N PRO A 109 -14.92 30.66 2.74
CA PRO A 109 -16.19 31.37 2.80
C PRO A 109 -15.98 32.89 2.78
N GLY A 110 -16.74 33.61 1.95
CA GLY A 110 -16.60 35.05 1.74
C GLY A 110 -15.48 35.47 0.77
N SER A 111 -14.60 34.55 0.35
CA SER A 111 -13.58 34.81 -0.67
C SER A 111 -14.08 34.45 -2.08
N ARG A 112 -13.63 35.21 -3.09
CA ARG A 112 -13.79 34.84 -4.51
C ARG A 112 -12.64 33.99 -5.05
N ARG A 113 -11.54 33.85 -4.28
CA ARG A 113 -10.36 33.09 -4.70
C ARG A 113 -10.63 31.60 -4.53
N SER A 114 -10.55 30.87 -5.64
CA SER A 114 -10.60 29.41 -5.67
C SER A 114 -9.21 28.86 -5.89
N LEU A 115 -8.79 27.94 -5.02
CA LEU A 115 -7.53 27.21 -5.13
C LEU A 115 -7.80 25.76 -5.51
N ILE A 116 -6.79 25.08 -6.06
CA ILE A 116 -6.87 23.69 -6.46
C ILE A 116 -6.04 22.85 -5.48
N TYR A 117 -6.62 21.77 -5.01
CA TYR A 117 -6.04 20.86 -4.03
C TYR A 117 -6.08 19.42 -4.55
N ASP A 118 -5.07 18.64 -4.17
CA ASP A 118 -5.15 17.18 -4.26
C ASP A 118 -6.00 16.67 -3.08
N LEU A 119 -7.11 16.04 -3.40
CA LEU A 119 -8.00 15.34 -2.51
C LEU A 119 -7.46 13.93 -2.26
N VAL A 120 -7.03 13.68 -1.02
CA VAL A 120 -6.41 12.42 -0.62
C VAL A 120 -7.30 11.74 0.41
N PRO A 121 -7.66 10.46 0.21
CA PRO A 121 -8.45 9.74 1.21
C PRO A 121 -7.58 9.41 2.42
N THR A 122 -8.20 9.45 3.60
CA THR A 122 -7.60 9.01 4.85
C THR A 122 -8.62 8.20 5.67
N ARG A 123 -8.11 7.47 6.66
CA ARG A 123 -8.90 6.67 7.61
C ARG A 123 -8.11 6.51 8.90
N ASN A 124 -8.71 5.85 9.89
CA ASN A 124 -8.04 5.61 11.16
C ASN A 124 -6.70 4.86 10.97
N GLY A 125 -5.67 5.31 11.71
CA GLY A 125 -4.31 4.76 11.64
C GLY A 125 -3.42 5.29 10.51
N ASP A 126 -3.78 6.39 9.85
CA ASP A 126 -2.95 6.99 8.78
C ASP A 126 -1.65 7.61 9.36
N PRO A 127 -0.47 7.00 9.13
CA PRO A 127 0.78 7.46 9.75
C PRO A 127 1.17 8.87 9.29
N LEU A 128 0.83 9.23 8.04
CA LEU A 128 1.14 10.55 7.50
C LEU A 128 0.45 11.67 8.28
N LEU A 129 -0.79 11.45 8.73
CA LEU A 129 -1.51 12.46 9.50
C LEU A 129 -1.05 12.45 10.97
N LEU A 130 -1.03 11.27 11.58
CA LEU A 130 -0.76 11.11 13.02
C LEU A 130 0.65 11.55 13.41
N GLU A 131 1.67 11.25 12.60
CA GLU A 131 3.05 11.63 12.88
C GLU A 131 3.35 13.11 12.56
N ASN A 132 2.45 13.80 11.88
CA ASN A 132 2.61 15.20 11.48
C ASN A 132 1.69 16.17 12.23
N GLY A 133 1.23 15.78 13.43
CA GLY A 133 0.38 16.61 14.29
C GLY A 133 -1.06 16.77 13.79
N GLY A 134 -1.47 15.95 12.84
CA GLY A 134 -2.84 15.88 12.36
C GLY A 134 -3.73 14.95 13.19
N VAL A 135 -5.01 14.98 12.88
CA VAL A 135 -6.02 14.04 13.38
C VAL A 135 -6.71 13.39 12.20
N VAL A 136 -7.32 12.21 12.38
CA VAL A 136 -8.10 11.61 11.30
C VAL A 136 -9.46 12.34 11.24
N PRO A 137 -9.80 12.99 10.10
CA PRO A 137 -11.05 13.74 9.98
C PRO A 137 -12.27 12.81 10.01
N GLU A 138 -13.34 13.27 10.65
CA GLU A 138 -14.66 12.63 10.59
C GLU A 138 -15.49 13.12 9.39
N GLU A 139 -16.72 12.61 9.26
CA GLU A 139 -17.64 13.06 8.20
C GLU A 139 -17.93 14.57 8.32
N GLY A 140 -17.77 15.31 7.22
CA GLY A 140 -17.88 16.77 7.21
C GLY A 140 -16.60 17.50 7.66
N GLU A 141 -15.51 16.79 7.93
CA GLU A 141 -14.22 17.37 8.29
C GLU A 141 -13.13 17.09 7.25
N CYS A 142 -12.04 17.85 7.34
CA CYS A 142 -10.85 17.65 6.53
C CYS A 142 -9.59 18.07 7.27
N VAL A 143 -8.45 17.59 6.79
CA VAL A 143 -7.12 18.03 7.23
C VAL A 143 -6.38 18.63 6.05
N LEU A 144 -5.72 19.77 6.27
CA LEU A 144 -4.97 20.47 5.24
C LEU A 144 -3.46 20.36 5.47
N THR A 145 -2.68 20.41 4.40
CA THR A 145 -1.24 20.66 4.51
C THR A 145 -0.99 22.11 4.95
N ASP A 146 0.14 22.38 5.62
CA ASP A 146 0.55 23.75 5.99
C ASP A 146 0.57 24.69 4.78
N ALA A 147 1.12 24.23 3.64
CA ALA A 147 1.16 24.98 2.39
C ALA A 147 -0.24 25.38 1.92
N GLY A 148 -1.19 24.43 1.91
CA GLY A 148 -2.56 24.68 1.55
C GLY A 148 -3.24 25.67 2.51
N ALA A 149 -3.18 25.39 3.81
CA ALA A 149 -3.79 26.23 4.84
C ALA A 149 -3.30 27.69 4.76
N LYS A 150 -1.98 27.90 4.58
CA LYS A 150 -1.38 29.23 4.41
C LYS A 150 -1.84 29.91 3.12
N GLU A 151 -1.85 29.22 1.98
CA GLU A 151 -2.25 29.83 0.71
C GLU A 151 -3.73 30.22 0.69
N LEU A 152 -4.59 29.40 1.32
CA LEU A 152 -6.01 29.66 1.47
C LEU A 152 -6.31 30.70 2.58
N GLY A 153 -5.40 30.85 3.54
CA GLY A 153 -5.52 31.73 4.69
C GLY A 153 -6.52 31.22 5.72
N VAL A 154 -6.49 29.92 6.03
CA VAL A 154 -7.36 29.26 7.03
C VAL A 154 -6.53 28.50 8.05
N GLY A 155 -7.09 28.29 9.24
CA GLY A 155 -6.50 27.49 10.31
C GLY A 155 -7.42 26.38 10.81
N THR A 156 -6.97 25.66 11.83
CA THR A 156 -7.78 24.66 12.53
C THR A 156 -9.05 25.28 13.10
N GLY A 157 -10.19 24.64 12.85
CA GLY A 157 -11.53 25.08 13.28
C GLY A 157 -12.29 25.91 12.23
N ASP A 158 -11.61 26.41 11.20
CA ASP A 158 -12.27 27.18 10.13
C ASP A 158 -13.11 26.28 9.22
N ASN A 159 -14.17 26.85 8.64
CA ASN A 159 -14.96 26.17 7.60
C ASN A 159 -14.45 26.56 6.21
N ILE A 160 -14.44 25.59 5.30
CA ILE A 160 -14.07 25.74 3.90
C ILE A 160 -15.16 25.18 2.98
N SER A 161 -15.34 25.82 1.83
CA SER A 161 -16.24 25.34 0.79
C SER A 161 -15.44 24.61 -0.27
N VAL A 162 -15.64 23.31 -0.38
CA VAL A 162 -15.03 22.46 -1.41
C VAL A 162 -16.00 22.25 -2.57
N ARG A 163 -15.48 22.21 -3.79
CA ARG A 163 -16.27 22.17 -5.03
C ARG A 163 -15.77 21.07 -5.94
N ALA A 164 -16.58 20.03 -6.09
CA ALA A 164 -16.36 19.01 -7.12
C ALA A 164 -16.86 19.55 -8.46
N THR A 165 -15.98 19.58 -9.47
CA THR A 165 -16.30 20.11 -10.81
C THR A 165 -16.27 19.00 -11.86
N ARG A 166 -17.26 18.98 -12.77
CA ARG A 166 -17.31 18.08 -13.91
C ARG A 166 -17.78 18.79 -15.19
N ILE A 167 -17.57 18.17 -16.34
CA ILE A 167 -18.10 18.62 -17.63
C ILE A 167 -19.08 17.55 -18.12
N ARG A 168 -20.35 17.93 -18.33
CA ARG A 168 -21.40 17.03 -18.81
C ARG A 168 -22.20 17.71 -19.91
N GLY A 169 -22.32 17.06 -21.07
CA GLY A 169 -23.00 17.65 -22.24
C GLY A 169 -22.42 19.01 -22.67
N GLY A 170 -21.10 19.20 -22.52
CA GLY A 170 -20.41 20.46 -22.81
C GLY A 170 -20.60 21.58 -21.77
N ARG A 171 -21.42 21.37 -20.72
CA ARG A 171 -21.63 22.33 -19.63
C ARG A 171 -20.80 21.96 -18.40
N ARG A 172 -20.17 22.95 -17.78
CA ARG A 172 -19.49 22.77 -16.49
C ARG A 172 -20.54 22.76 -15.38
N GLU A 173 -20.54 21.70 -14.58
CA GLU A 173 -21.38 21.55 -13.41
C GLU A 173 -20.49 21.54 -12.16
N THR A 174 -20.98 22.06 -11.05
CA THR A 174 -20.24 22.15 -9.79
C THR A 174 -21.12 21.75 -8.62
N ALA A 175 -20.62 20.88 -7.76
CA ALA A 175 -21.29 20.44 -6.55
C ALA A 175 -20.48 20.91 -5.33
N PRO A 176 -21.05 21.82 -4.51
CA PRO A 176 -20.39 22.28 -3.29
C PRO A 176 -20.60 21.29 -2.13
N ALA A 177 -19.63 21.26 -1.22
CA ALA A 177 -19.75 20.74 0.14
C ALA A 177 -19.00 21.67 1.09
N GLU A 178 -19.49 21.79 2.31
CA GLU A 178 -18.81 22.51 3.38
C GLU A 178 -18.07 21.50 4.26
N LEU A 179 -16.80 21.77 4.54
CA LEU A 179 -15.95 20.96 5.41
C LEU A 179 -15.33 21.84 6.50
N ARG A 180 -15.20 21.29 7.71
CA ARG A 180 -14.46 21.91 8.81
C ARG A 180 -12.99 21.47 8.79
N VAL A 181 -12.06 22.39 8.97
CA VAL A 181 -10.62 22.06 9.07
C VAL A 181 -10.34 21.50 10.47
N ALA A 182 -10.23 20.18 10.59
CA ALA A 182 -9.95 19.49 11.86
C ALA A 182 -8.50 19.70 12.33
N ALA A 183 -7.55 19.75 11.40
CA ALA A 183 -6.14 20.02 11.69
C ALA A 183 -5.41 20.58 10.47
N VAL A 184 -4.27 21.22 10.72
CA VAL A 184 -3.28 21.62 9.72
C VAL A 184 -1.98 20.86 10.03
N LEU A 185 -1.47 20.12 9.05
CA LEU A 185 -0.28 19.28 9.22
C LEU A 185 0.99 20.12 9.35
N ASN A 186 2.02 19.55 9.99
CA ASN A 186 3.37 20.10 9.99
C ASN A 186 3.88 20.34 8.55
N PRO A 187 4.63 21.44 8.28
CA PRO A 187 5.23 21.72 6.96
C PRO A 187 5.99 20.54 6.32
N ARG A 188 6.59 19.66 7.13
CA ARG A 188 7.31 18.46 6.65
C ARG A 188 6.40 17.45 5.95
N ALA A 189 5.09 17.45 6.22
CA ALA A 189 4.16 16.45 5.72
C ALA A 189 3.98 16.51 4.20
N SER A 190 3.94 17.71 3.62
CA SER A 190 3.93 17.92 2.16
C SER A 190 4.07 19.41 1.82
N ALA A 191 4.85 19.70 0.77
CA ALA A 191 4.92 21.03 0.18
C ALA A 191 3.75 21.34 -0.79
N LEU A 192 2.92 20.34 -1.12
CA LEU A 192 1.79 20.50 -2.03
C LEU A 192 0.51 20.89 -1.28
N ASN A 193 -0.40 21.55 -1.98
CA ASN A 193 -1.75 21.83 -1.47
C ASN A 193 -2.57 20.54 -1.49
N ARG A 194 -2.68 19.88 -0.33
CA ARG A 194 -3.47 18.66 -0.19
C ARG A 194 -4.54 18.82 0.87
N LEU A 195 -5.68 18.19 0.59
CA LEU A 195 -6.83 18.08 1.48
C LEU A 195 -7.06 16.59 1.74
N TYR A 196 -6.92 16.19 2.99
CA TYR A 196 -7.20 14.84 3.46
C TYR A 196 -8.63 14.77 3.97
N ALA A 197 -9.42 13.82 3.48
CA ALA A 197 -10.82 13.64 3.84
C ALA A 197 -11.16 12.16 4.01
N PRO A 198 -12.26 11.81 4.72
CA PRO A 198 -12.72 10.44 4.81
C PRO A 198 -12.90 9.79 3.43
N LEU A 199 -12.61 8.50 3.34
CA LEU A 199 -12.73 7.74 2.09
C LEU A 199 -14.11 7.92 1.43
N ASP A 200 -15.19 7.92 2.20
CA ASP A 200 -16.56 8.06 1.70
C ASP A 200 -16.78 9.41 0.99
N PHE A 201 -16.25 10.51 1.54
CA PHE A 201 -16.27 11.82 0.88
C PHE A 201 -15.50 11.82 -0.44
N VAL A 202 -14.29 11.24 -0.42
CA VAL A 202 -13.43 11.18 -1.62
C VAL A 202 -14.09 10.36 -2.72
N LEU A 203 -14.69 9.25 -2.34
CA LEU A 203 -15.49 8.42 -3.21
C LEU A 203 -16.69 9.21 -3.76
N ASP A 204 -17.49 9.89 -2.94
CA ASP A 204 -18.62 10.71 -3.42
C ASP A 204 -18.19 11.71 -4.51
N VAL A 205 -17.03 12.36 -4.33
CA VAL A 205 -16.46 13.28 -5.33
C VAL A 205 -16.16 12.57 -6.65
N GLU A 206 -15.59 11.35 -6.60
CA GLU A 206 -15.37 10.54 -7.81
C GLU A 206 -16.68 10.17 -8.49
N SER A 207 -17.68 9.66 -7.75
CA SER A 207 -19.01 9.32 -8.32
C SER A 207 -19.62 10.52 -9.04
N TYR A 208 -19.60 11.69 -8.40
CA TYR A 208 -20.12 12.89 -9.01
C TYR A 208 -19.36 13.23 -10.29
N LYS A 209 -18.03 13.19 -10.27
CA LYS A 209 -17.21 13.49 -11.45
C LYS A 209 -17.41 12.51 -12.60
N GLU A 210 -17.71 11.25 -12.31
CA GLU A 210 -18.09 10.23 -13.30
C GLU A 210 -19.52 10.43 -13.84
N GLY A 211 -20.25 11.42 -13.34
CA GLY A 211 -21.58 11.78 -13.82
C GLY A 211 -22.73 11.19 -13.02
N LEU A 212 -22.45 10.45 -11.94
CA LEU A 212 -23.44 9.85 -11.05
C LEU A 212 -24.00 10.88 -10.06
N ALA A 213 -25.19 10.61 -9.54
CA ALA A 213 -25.80 11.33 -8.44
C ALA A 213 -25.21 10.83 -7.12
N VAL A 214 -25.12 11.73 -6.14
CA VAL A 214 -24.71 11.38 -4.77
C VAL A 214 -25.84 11.81 -3.82
N PRO A 215 -26.83 10.93 -3.57
CA PRO A 215 -28.00 11.26 -2.75
C PRO A 215 -27.65 11.72 -1.34
N ALA A 216 -26.63 11.10 -0.72
CA ALA A 216 -26.16 11.45 0.62
C ALA A 216 -25.76 12.93 0.75
N ARG A 217 -25.31 13.56 -0.34
CA ARG A 217 -24.92 14.98 -0.39
C ARG A 217 -25.88 15.85 -1.19
N SER A 218 -27.02 15.31 -1.63
CA SER A 218 -27.96 15.98 -2.52
C SER A 218 -27.31 16.49 -3.83
N TRP A 219 -26.26 15.82 -4.32
CA TRP A 219 -25.60 16.20 -5.56
C TRP A 219 -26.30 15.58 -6.78
N PRO A 220 -26.68 16.38 -7.79
CA PRO A 220 -27.42 15.88 -8.94
C PRO A 220 -26.52 15.05 -9.86
N GLY A 221 -27.07 14.07 -10.55
CA GLY A 221 -26.34 13.23 -11.51
C GLY A 221 -27.20 12.12 -12.08
N GLY A 222 -26.59 11.24 -12.86
CA GLY A 222 -27.22 9.99 -13.29
C GLY A 222 -27.48 9.09 -12.09
N THR A 223 -28.62 8.41 -12.05
CA THR A 223 -28.93 7.50 -10.95
C THR A 223 -27.90 6.36 -10.91
N LEU A 224 -27.63 5.79 -9.72
CA LEU A 224 -26.90 4.52 -9.57
C LEU A 224 -27.66 3.33 -10.18
N ARG A 225 -28.81 3.57 -10.83
CA ARG A 225 -29.55 2.54 -11.53
C ARG A 225 -28.75 2.09 -12.75
N PRO A 226 -28.65 0.78 -12.99
CA PRO A 226 -28.10 0.29 -14.23
C PRO A 226 -28.92 0.80 -15.42
N TYR A 227 -28.24 1.32 -16.44
CA TYR A 227 -28.90 1.71 -17.69
C TYR A 227 -29.31 0.46 -18.48
N PRO A 228 -30.52 0.39 -19.05
CA PRO A 228 -30.88 -0.70 -19.94
C PRO A 228 -30.02 -0.68 -21.21
N SER A 229 -29.53 -1.85 -21.60
CA SER A 229 -28.78 -2.03 -22.84
C SER A 229 -29.30 -3.24 -23.60
N TYR A 230 -29.17 -3.26 -24.93
CA TYR A 230 -29.76 -4.30 -25.79
C TYR A 230 -28.76 -4.84 -26.81
N ASP A 231 -29.02 -6.04 -27.33
CA ASP A 231 -28.20 -6.68 -28.36
C ASP A 231 -28.64 -6.30 -29.78
N GLY A 232 -29.89 -5.88 -29.93
CA GLY A 232 -30.47 -5.47 -31.20
C GLY A 232 -31.90 -4.98 -31.05
N MET A 233 -32.53 -4.68 -32.17
CA MET A 233 -33.92 -4.24 -32.25
C MET A 233 -34.63 -4.95 -33.40
N LEU A 234 -35.84 -5.44 -33.14
CA LEU A 234 -36.75 -5.88 -34.19
C LEU A 234 -37.61 -4.70 -34.60
N VAL A 235 -37.74 -4.50 -35.90
CA VAL A 235 -38.63 -3.49 -36.49
C VAL A 235 -39.67 -4.21 -37.34
N LEU A 236 -40.94 -4.07 -36.97
CA LEU A 236 -42.07 -4.58 -37.75
C LEU A 236 -42.76 -3.41 -38.43
N LEU A 237 -43.04 -3.56 -39.72
CA LEU A 237 -43.67 -2.54 -40.55
C LEU A 237 -44.80 -3.15 -41.38
N PRO A 238 -45.93 -2.44 -41.58
CA PRO A 238 -46.99 -2.87 -42.50
C PRO A 238 -46.50 -2.93 -43.95
N GLU A 239 -45.60 -2.03 -44.34
CA GLU A 239 -45.03 -1.96 -45.68
C GLU A 239 -43.50 -2.09 -45.63
N ALA A 240 -42.94 -2.86 -46.56
CA ALA A 240 -41.50 -3.02 -46.67
C ALA A 240 -40.81 -1.68 -47.03
N LEU A 241 -39.66 -1.43 -46.39
CA LEU A 241 -38.84 -0.26 -46.68
C LEU A 241 -38.22 -0.36 -48.06
N ARG A 242 -38.04 0.79 -48.72
CA ARG A 242 -37.22 0.89 -49.93
C ARG A 242 -35.74 0.70 -49.56
N PRO A 243 -34.87 0.18 -50.45
CA PRO A 243 -33.46 -0.07 -50.14
C PRO A 243 -32.72 1.14 -49.54
N VAL A 244 -32.99 2.35 -50.04
CA VAL A 244 -32.42 3.60 -49.50
C VAL A 244 -32.86 3.86 -48.06
N GLN A 245 -34.10 3.53 -47.70
CA GLN A 245 -34.64 3.69 -46.36
C GLN A 245 -34.11 2.62 -45.40
N GLU A 246 -33.82 1.40 -45.89
CA GLU A 246 -33.19 0.33 -45.11
C GLU A 246 -31.79 0.76 -44.66
N THR A 247 -30.92 1.17 -45.59
CA THR A 247 -29.59 1.69 -45.26
C THR A 247 -29.68 2.95 -44.40
N GLY A 248 -30.62 3.84 -44.72
CA GLY A 248 -30.86 5.07 -43.96
C GLY A 248 -31.27 4.82 -42.51
N LEU A 249 -31.81 3.65 -42.17
CA LEU A 249 -32.31 3.36 -40.83
C LEU A 249 -31.17 3.24 -39.81
N ILE A 250 -30.05 2.60 -40.18
CA ILE A 250 -28.91 2.35 -39.28
C ILE A 250 -27.95 3.56 -39.14
N ILE A 251 -27.92 4.49 -40.11
CA ILE A 251 -27.02 5.66 -40.09
C ILE A 251 -27.27 6.55 -38.86
N ASN A 252 -26.23 6.94 -38.10
CA ASN A 252 -26.36 7.79 -36.91
C ASN A 252 -27.29 7.24 -35.81
N THR A 253 -27.46 5.91 -35.71
CA THR A 253 -28.29 5.29 -34.65
C THR A 253 -27.50 4.38 -33.71
N GLY A 254 -26.23 4.12 -34.00
CA GLY A 254 -25.39 3.18 -33.23
C GLY A 254 -25.57 1.70 -33.62
N LEU A 255 -26.47 1.41 -34.58
CA LEU A 255 -26.63 0.09 -35.18
C LEU A 255 -25.72 -0.05 -36.41
N THR A 256 -25.24 -1.26 -36.67
CA THR A 256 -24.28 -1.53 -37.76
C THR A 256 -24.83 -2.50 -38.81
N GLY A 257 -25.86 -3.28 -38.47
CA GLY A 257 -26.47 -4.25 -39.36
C GLY A 257 -27.98 -4.07 -39.46
N ILE A 258 -28.53 -4.35 -40.65
CA ILE A 258 -29.96 -4.46 -40.91
C ILE A 258 -30.17 -5.65 -41.85
N GLU A 259 -31.05 -6.57 -41.45
CA GLU A 259 -31.41 -7.73 -42.26
C GLU A 259 -32.93 -7.90 -42.27
N ARG A 260 -33.50 -8.31 -43.41
CA ARG A 260 -34.88 -8.80 -43.43
C ARG A 260 -34.91 -10.18 -42.79
N ALA A 261 -35.78 -10.35 -41.80
CA ALA A 261 -35.88 -11.57 -41.02
C ALA A 261 -37.23 -12.27 -41.23
N ASP A 262 -37.31 -13.53 -40.81
CA ASP A 262 -38.48 -14.40 -40.95
C ASP A 262 -39.26 -14.57 -39.64
N ALA A 263 -40.38 -15.30 -39.73
CA ALA A 263 -41.23 -15.60 -38.57
C ALA A 263 -40.49 -16.42 -37.50
N ASP A 264 -39.58 -17.30 -37.92
CA ASP A 264 -38.78 -18.13 -37.00
C ASP A 264 -37.83 -17.26 -36.17
N ARG A 265 -37.19 -16.25 -36.77
CA ARG A 265 -36.36 -15.29 -36.04
C ARG A 265 -37.20 -14.50 -35.03
N PHE A 266 -38.39 -14.04 -35.41
CA PHE A 266 -39.29 -13.32 -34.50
C PHE A 266 -39.69 -14.19 -33.30
N LEU A 267 -40.07 -15.44 -33.56
CA LEU A 267 -40.45 -16.41 -32.54
C LEU A 267 -39.27 -16.74 -31.62
N GLN A 268 -38.06 -16.87 -32.15
CA GLN A 268 -36.85 -17.12 -31.36
C GLN A 268 -36.53 -15.97 -30.40
N ARG A 269 -36.77 -14.72 -30.82
CA ARG A 269 -36.43 -13.52 -30.03
C ARG A 269 -37.50 -13.14 -29.01
N THR A 270 -38.77 -13.32 -29.37
CA THR A 270 -39.92 -12.83 -28.58
C THR A 270 -40.77 -13.94 -27.99
N GLY A 271 -40.67 -15.17 -28.47
CA GLY A 271 -41.57 -16.26 -28.08
C GLY A 271 -43.00 -16.11 -28.63
N LEU A 272 -43.26 -15.09 -29.44
CA LEU A 272 -44.57 -14.78 -30.04
C LEU A 272 -44.61 -15.18 -31.52
N ALA A 273 -45.80 -15.49 -32.02
CA ALA A 273 -46.02 -15.68 -33.44
C ALA A 273 -45.99 -14.33 -34.18
N LEU A 274 -45.32 -14.27 -35.33
CA LEU A 274 -45.29 -13.07 -36.16
C LEU A 274 -46.69 -12.83 -36.76
N PRO A 275 -47.32 -11.67 -36.57
CA PRO A 275 -48.61 -11.38 -37.18
C PRO A 275 -48.53 -11.41 -38.72
N PRO A 276 -49.58 -11.91 -39.40
CA PRO A 276 -49.61 -11.93 -40.86
C PRO A 276 -49.61 -10.50 -41.42
N GLY A 277 -48.89 -10.29 -42.52
CA GLY A 277 -48.88 -9.01 -43.24
C GLY A 277 -47.87 -7.96 -42.74
N LEU A 278 -47.03 -8.28 -41.75
CA LEU A 278 -45.93 -7.41 -41.32
C LEU A 278 -44.60 -7.85 -41.92
N THR A 279 -43.81 -6.88 -42.37
CA THR A 279 -42.41 -7.07 -42.78
C THR A 279 -41.52 -6.91 -41.55
N LEU A 280 -40.61 -7.87 -41.33
CA LEU A 280 -39.70 -7.89 -40.19
C LEU A 280 -38.27 -7.53 -40.60
N TYR A 281 -37.66 -6.63 -39.82
CA TYR A 281 -36.24 -6.29 -39.90
C TYR A 281 -35.56 -6.57 -38.55
N ASP A 282 -34.41 -7.24 -38.57
CA ASP A 282 -33.53 -7.40 -37.42
C ASP A 282 -32.35 -6.42 -37.55
N LEU A 283 -32.32 -5.45 -36.64
CA LEU A 283 -31.26 -4.46 -36.52
C LEU A 283 -30.25 -4.92 -35.46
N THR A 284 -29.00 -5.03 -35.86
CA THR A 284 -27.93 -5.56 -35.00
C THR A 284 -26.75 -4.59 -34.88
N THR A 285 -25.91 -4.85 -33.89
CA THR A 285 -24.68 -4.12 -33.62
C THR A 285 -23.51 -5.10 -33.47
N SER A 286 -22.36 -4.76 -34.03
CA SER A 286 -21.14 -5.58 -33.96
C SER A 286 -20.11 -5.07 -32.94
N GLN A 287 -20.23 -3.82 -32.47
CA GLN A 287 -19.19 -3.17 -31.66
C GLN A 287 -19.67 -2.62 -30.31
N SER A 288 -20.93 -2.21 -30.19
CA SER A 288 -21.41 -1.51 -28.98
C SER A 288 -22.86 -1.84 -28.67
N ALA A 289 -23.18 -1.94 -27.39
CA ALA A 289 -24.54 -2.19 -26.92
C ALA A 289 -25.55 -1.15 -27.46
N VAL A 290 -26.73 -1.59 -27.86
CA VAL A 290 -27.80 -0.68 -28.26
C VAL A 290 -28.37 -0.01 -27.02
N GLN A 291 -28.44 1.32 -27.02
CA GLN A 291 -28.94 2.12 -25.90
C GLN A 291 -30.35 2.65 -26.18
N LEU A 292 -31.00 3.22 -25.16
CA LEU A 292 -32.31 3.86 -25.32
C LEU A 292 -32.27 5.06 -26.29
N SER A 293 -31.14 5.75 -26.43
CA SER A 293 -30.94 6.79 -27.44
C SER A 293 -31.08 6.25 -28.86
N SER A 294 -30.54 5.05 -29.14
CA SER A 294 -30.71 4.34 -30.41
C SER A 294 -32.17 4.00 -30.67
N TYR A 295 -32.90 3.56 -29.64
CA TYR A 295 -34.33 3.27 -29.73
C TYR A 295 -35.13 4.49 -30.18
N HIS A 296 -34.89 5.64 -29.55
CA HIS A 296 -35.55 6.89 -29.90
C HIS A 296 -35.18 7.34 -31.32
N ALA A 297 -33.90 7.24 -31.71
CA ALA A 297 -33.45 7.59 -33.06
C ALA A 297 -34.15 6.75 -34.15
N ILE A 298 -34.33 5.44 -33.91
CA ILE A 298 -35.05 4.55 -34.83
C ILE A 298 -36.55 4.90 -34.88
N ARG A 299 -37.18 5.11 -33.71
CA ARG A 299 -38.59 5.54 -33.66
C ARG A 299 -38.84 6.86 -34.37
N ASP A 300 -37.93 7.81 -34.25
CA ASP A 300 -38.07 9.12 -34.89
C ASP A 300 -37.97 9.01 -36.41
N LYS A 301 -37.07 8.17 -36.93
CA LYS A 301 -36.97 7.89 -38.37
C LYS A 301 -38.18 7.16 -38.95
N LEU A 302 -38.85 6.34 -38.15
CA LEU A 302 -40.01 5.55 -38.54
C LEU A 302 -41.35 6.19 -38.13
N ARG A 303 -41.31 7.44 -37.66
CA ARG A 303 -42.51 8.17 -37.25
C ARG A 303 -43.50 8.25 -38.41
N GLY A 304 -44.77 7.92 -38.12
CA GLY A 304 -45.84 7.91 -39.12
C GLY A 304 -45.91 6.67 -40.02
N LYS A 305 -44.98 5.71 -39.89
CA LYS A 305 -44.97 4.47 -40.69
C LYS A 305 -45.66 3.27 -40.01
N GLY A 306 -46.31 3.48 -38.87
CA GLY A 306 -46.94 2.39 -38.09
C GLY A 306 -45.94 1.34 -37.58
N ALA A 307 -44.66 1.73 -37.40
CA ALA A 307 -43.62 0.79 -37.03
C ALA A 307 -43.71 0.34 -35.56
N LEU A 308 -43.54 -0.95 -35.32
CA LEU A 308 -43.26 -1.51 -34.00
C LEU A 308 -41.76 -1.68 -33.85
N VAL A 309 -41.19 -1.12 -32.78
CA VAL A 309 -39.76 -1.25 -32.48
C VAL A 309 -39.63 -1.98 -31.15
N ILE A 310 -39.04 -3.17 -31.17
CA ILE A 310 -38.90 -4.05 -30.01
C ILE A 310 -37.40 -4.28 -29.76
N PRO A 311 -36.81 -3.64 -28.74
CA PRO A 311 -35.44 -3.96 -28.34
C PRO A 311 -35.37 -5.36 -27.72
N TYR A 312 -34.30 -6.10 -27.98
CA TYR A 312 -34.15 -7.46 -27.48
C TYR A 312 -32.77 -7.74 -26.86
N VAL A 313 -32.74 -8.75 -26.00
CA VAL A 313 -31.54 -9.33 -25.40
C VAL A 313 -31.51 -10.82 -25.74
N ARG A 314 -30.37 -11.33 -26.18
CA ARG A 314 -30.22 -12.73 -26.60
C ARG A 314 -29.99 -13.63 -25.38
N ASP A 315 -30.55 -14.83 -25.45
CA ASP A 315 -30.30 -15.93 -24.51
C ASP A 315 -30.53 -15.53 -23.05
N LEU A 316 -31.65 -14.87 -22.78
CA LEU A 316 -32.01 -14.46 -21.42
C LEU A 316 -32.74 -15.59 -20.69
N ARG A 317 -32.18 -16.04 -19.56
CA ARG A 317 -32.74 -17.12 -18.74
C ARG A 317 -32.56 -16.79 -17.26
N LEU A 318 -33.56 -17.11 -16.45
CA LEU A 318 -33.47 -17.10 -14.99
C LEU A 318 -33.45 -18.53 -14.46
N GLN A 319 -32.94 -18.71 -13.26
CA GLN A 319 -33.09 -19.93 -12.47
C GLN A 319 -34.14 -19.69 -11.39
N LEU A 320 -35.07 -20.63 -11.26
CA LEU A 320 -36.03 -20.68 -10.16
C LEU A 320 -35.36 -21.32 -8.94
N ALA A 321 -35.89 -21.06 -7.75
CA ALA A 321 -35.44 -21.73 -6.51
C ALA A 321 -35.56 -23.27 -6.58
N THR A 322 -36.40 -23.80 -7.47
CA THR A 322 -36.53 -25.24 -7.74
C THR A 322 -35.38 -25.83 -8.58
N GLY A 323 -34.51 -24.98 -9.14
CA GLY A 323 -33.44 -25.36 -10.07
C GLY A 323 -33.85 -25.32 -11.55
N ASP A 324 -35.14 -25.09 -11.85
CA ASP A 324 -35.63 -25.03 -13.22
C ASP A 324 -35.20 -23.74 -13.93
N SER A 325 -34.89 -23.84 -15.23
CA SER A 325 -34.58 -22.68 -16.05
C SER A 325 -35.84 -22.05 -16.65
N LEU A 326 -36.02 -20.75 -16.44
CA LEU A 326 -37.11 -19.95 -16.98
C LEU A 326 -36.59 -19.07 -18.13
N PRO A 327 -36.85 -19.43 -19.40
CA PRO A 327 -36.42 -18.63 -20.54
C PRO A 327 -37.32 -17.39 -20.70
N LEU A 328 -36.68 -16.26 -21.02
CA LEU A 328 -37.32 -14.95 -20.98
C LEU A 328 -37.22 -14.19 -22.31
N THR A 329 -38.16 -13.27 -22.50
CA THR A 329 -38.05 -12.15 -23.43
C THR A 329 -38.40 -10.83 -22.74
N GLY A 330 -37.85 -9.73 -23.25
CA GLY A 330 -38.17 -8.37 -22.81
C GLY A 330 -39.17 -7.73 -23.77
N LEU A 331 -40.33 -7.30 -23.26
CA LEU A 331 -41.34 -6.63 -24.08
C LEU A 331 -42.03 -5.51 -23.29
N SER A 332 -41.93 -4.27 -23.77
CA SER A 332 -42.63 -3.10 -23.21
C SER A 332 -43.24 -2.29 -24.36
N LEU A 333 -44.52 -2.52 -24.64
CA LEU A 333 -45.27 -1.93 -25.74
C LEU A 333 -46.57 -1.31 -25.24
N GLY A 334 -47.07 -0.29 -25.93
CA GLY A 334 -48.38 0.31 -25.63
C GLY A 334 -49.54 -0.63 -25.97
N ALA A 335 -50.73 -0.38 -25.42
CA ALA A 335 -51.91 -1.23 -25.64
C ALA A 335 -52.24 -1.42 -27.14
N ASP A 336 -52.24 -0.33 -27.92
CA ASP A 336 -52.50 -0.39 -29.37
C ASP A 336 -51.47 -1.25 -30.12
N GLN A 337 -50.21 -1.20 -29.67
CA GLN A 337 -49.13 -1.99 -30.26
C GLN A 337 -49.24 -3.48 -29.87
N LEU A 338 -49.66 -3.77 -28.64
CA LEU A 338 -49.89 -5.14 -28.18
C LEU A 338 -51.06 -5.80 -28.90
N GLN A 339 -52.14 -5.06 -29.17
CA GLN A 339 -53.27 -5.57 -29.94
C GLN A 339 -52.85 -6.03 -31.35
N SER A 340 -51.94 -5.30 -32.00
CA SER A 340 -51.39 -5.70 -33.29
C SER A 340 -50.53 -6.98 -33.23
N LEU A 341 -50.07 -7.37 -32.04
CA LEU A 341 -49.38 -8.63 -31.76
C LEU A 341 -50.32 -9.72 -31.19
N GLY A 342 -51.63 -9.47 -31.12
CA GLY A 342 -52.61 -10.40 -30.57
C GLY A 342 -52.63 -10.48 -29.04
N MET A 343 -52.15 -9.46 -28.34
CA MET A 343 -52.19 -9.37 -26.86
C MET A 343 -53.03 -8.19 -26.39
N GLU A 344 -53.76 -8.34 -25.28
CA GLU A 344 -54.61 -7.27 -24.75
C GLU A 344 -53.82 -6.14 -24.09
N SER A 345 -53.02 -6.46 -23.06
CA SER A 345 -52.23 -5.47 -22.34
C SER A 345 -51.10 -6.11 -21.52
N LEU A 346 -50.08 -5.31 -21.20
CA LEU A 346 -49.04 -5.67 -20.23
C LEU A 346 -49.10 -4.70 -19.04
N PRO A 347 -48.88 -5.19 -17.80
CA PRO A 347 -49.11 -4.41 -16.59
C PRO A 347 -48.12 -3.25 -16.38
N TRP A 348 -46.98 -3.27 -17.06
CA TRP A 348 -45.97 -2.19 -17.04
C TRP A 348 -46.02 -1.25 -18.25
N GLY A 349 -46.82 -1.56 -19.28
CA GLY A 349 -47.03 -0.72 -20.45
C GLY A 349 -45.83 -0.57 -21.40
N ALA A 350 -45.75 0.60 -22.05
CA ALA A 350 -44.75 0.92 -23.08
C ALA A 350 -43.35 1.22 -22.50
N LEU A 351 -42.30 1.04 -23.32
CA LEU A 351 -40.92 1.28 -22.94
C LEU A 351 -40.70 2.70 -22.37
N GLN A 352 -40.16 2.78 -21.15
CA GLN A 352 -39.92 4.00 -20.39
C GLN A 352 -38.42 4.27 -20.20
N ALA A 353 -38.04 5.55 -20.18
CA ALA A 353 -36.67 5.95 -19.87
C ALA A 353 -36.32 5.81 -18.38
N SER A 354 -37.31 5.84 -17.50
CA SER A 354 -37.13 5.76 -16.06
C SER A 354 -38.27 4.93 -15.46
N PRO A 355 -38.21 3.60 -15.59
CA PRO A 355 -39.24 2.71 -15.08
C PRO A 355 -39.28 2.75 -13.55
N SER A 356 -40.45 2.51 -12.98
CA SER A 356 -40.59 2.35 -11.52
C SER A 356 -39.92 1.04 -11.05
N ALA A 357 -39.48 1.01 -9.79
CA ALA A 357 -38.94 -0.22 -9.18
C ALA A 357 -39.98 -1.34 -9.10
N GLU A 358 -41.27 -0.98 -9.03
CA GLU A 358 -42.38 -1.95 -9.06
C GLU A 358 -42.56 -2.56 -10.45
N SER A 359 -42.61 -1.72 -11.50
CA SER A 359 -42.77 -2.20 -12.88
C SER A 359 -41.63 -3.12 -13.31
N LEU A 360 -40.39 -2.82 -12.91
CA LEU A 360 -39.22 -3.67 -13.19
C LEU A 360 -39.32 -5.07 -12.59
N ARG A 361 -40.12 -5.27 -11.53
CA ARG A 361 -40.22 -6.55 -10.81
C ARG A 361 -41.46 -7.35 -11.17
N GLN A 362 -42.03 -7.12 -12.35
CA GLN A 362 -43.20 -7.85 -12.83
C GLN A 362 -42.81 -8.87 -13.89
N ILE A 363 -43.56 -9.97 -13.95
CA ILE A 363 -43.41 -11.01 -14.97
C ILE A 363 -44.77 -11.55 -15.39
N VAL A 364 -44.92 -11.82 -16.68
CA VAL A 364 -46.01 -12.62 -17.24
C VAL A 364 -45.43 -13.98 -17.61
N VAL A 365 -45.88 -15.04 -16.93
CA VAL A 365 -45.24 -16.36 -17.01
C VAL A 365 -45.86 -17.18 -18.14
N SER A 366 -45.03 -17.90 -18.89
CA SER A 366 -45.49 -18.91 -19.85
C SER A 366 -45.97 -20.15 -19.08
N GLY A 367 -47.27 -20.47 -19.19
CA GLY A 367 -47.91 -21.55 -18.43
C GLY A 367 -48.44 -21.14 -17.04
N ARG A 368 -49.23 -22.01 -16.40
CA ARG A 368 -49.86 -21.72 -15.10
C ARG A 368 -48.90 -21.99 -13.94
N ASN A 369 -48.49 -20.92 -13.24
CA ASN A 369 -47.78 -21.00 -11.97
C ASN A 369 -48.65 -20.43 -10.84
N GLN A 370 -48.71 -21.10 -9.68
CA GLN A 370 -49.59 -20.74 -8.55
C GLN A 370 -48.97 -19.70 -7.59
N HIS A 371 -47.68 -19.40 -7.73
CA HIS A 371 -46.98 -18.49 -6.82
C HIS A 371 -47.14 -17.02 -7.26
N GLU A 372 -47.61 -16.16 -6.35
CA GLU A 372 -47.75 -14.72 -6.60
C GLU A 372 -46.36 -14.01 -6.66
N ARG A 373 -45.37 -14.55 -5.95
CA ARG A 373 -43.98 -14.10 -5.97
C ARG A 373 -43.04 -15.23 -6.36
N LEU A 374 -42.13 -14.93 -7.28
CA LEU A 374 -41.12 -15.84 -7.79
C LEU A 374 -39.73 -15.33 -7.39
N PRO A 375 -39.07 -15.94 -6.40
CA PRO A 375 -37.65 -15.72 -6.18
C PRO A 375 -36.89 -16.31 -7.37
N VAL A 376 -36.05 -15.49 -8.00
CA VAL A 376 -35.30 -15.86 -9.18
C VAL A 376 -33.83 -15.48 -9.02
N GLU A 377 -32.98 -16.20 -9.75
CA GLU A 377 -31.55 -15.96 -9.81
C GLU A 377 -31.11 -15.82 -11.26
N TYR A 378 -30.36 -14.76 -11.56
CA TYR A 378 -29.77 -14.56 -12.87
C TYR A 378 -28.29 -14.98 -12.86
N PRO A 379 -27.93 -16.11 -13.51
CA PRO A 379 -26.60 -16.71 -13.35
C PRO A 379 -25.49 -15.97 -14.13
N ASP A 380 -25.81 -15.25 -15.21
CA ASP A 380 -24.82 -14.62 -16.10
C ASP A 380 -24.31 -13.26 -15.59
N GLY A 381 -24.45 -12.95 -14.30
CA GLY A 381 -24.02 -11.66 -13.73
C GLY A 381 -22.50 -11.54 -13.60
N ALA A 382 -21.94 -10.37 -13.92
CA ALA A 382 -20.51 -10.09 -13.80
C ALA A 382 -19.99 -10.13 -12.35
N ALA A 383 -20.88 -9.98 -11.36
CA ALA A 383 -20.58 -10.09 -9.93
C ALA A 383 -20.87 -11.50 -9.36
N GLY A 384 -21.14 -12.48 -10.22
CA GLY A 384 -21.80 -13.72 -9.83
C GLY A 384 -23.30 -13.63 -10.00
N ALA A 385 -24.01 -14.63 -9.49
CA ALA A 385 -25.43 -14.76 -9.71
C ALA A 385 -26.26 -13.70 -8.96
N LEU A 386 -27.17 -13.05 -9.68
CA LEU A 386 -27.97 -11.94 -9.17
C LEU A 386 -29.36 -12.44 -8.76
N ALA A 387 -29.59 -12.54 -7.45
CA ALA A 387 -30.88 -12.94 -6.89
C ALA A 387 -31.82 -11.75 -6.67
N PHE A 388 -33.08 -11.88 -7.09
CA PHE A 388 -34.13 -10.88 -6.88
C PHE A 388 -35.53 -11.51 -6.96
N PRO A 389 -36.55 -10.91 -6.34
CA PRO A 389 -37.93 -11.39 -6.44
C PRO A 389 -38.68 -10.74 -7.61
N LEU A 390 -39.43 -11.56 -8.36
CA LEU A 390 -40.42 -11.12 -9.34
C LEU A 390 -41.84 -11.35 -8.83
N ARG A 391 -42.78 -10.49 -9.23
CA ARG A 391 -44.22 -10.63 -8.99
C ARG A 391 -44.89 -11.14 -10.26
N VAL A 392 -45.65 -12.22 -10.14
CA VAL A 392 -46.44 -12.75 -11.26
C VAL A 392 -47.65 -11.85 -11.46
N SER A 393 -47.70 -11.19 -12.60
CA SER A 393 -48.78 -10.25 -12.94
C SER A 393 -49.75 -10.81 -13.99
N GLY A 394 -49.49 -12.02 -14.50
CA GLY A 394 -50.35 -12.70 -15.47
C GLY A 394 -49.70 -13.94 -16.08
N HIS A 395 -50.41 -14.56 -17.00
CA HIS A 395 -49.96 -15.73 -17.75
C HIS A 395 -50.11 -15.48 -19.25
N THR A 396 -49.24 -16.11 -20.05
CA THR A 396 -49.26 -16.01 -21.51
C THR A 396 -49.11 -17.38 -22.16
N ASP A 397 -49.66 -17.52 -23.37
CA ASP A 397 -49.48 -18.69 -24.24
C ASP A 397 -48.19 -18.59 -25.08
N ALA A 398 -47.43 -17.49 -24.96
CA ALA A 398 -46.14 -17.33 -25.61
C ALA A 398 -45.13 -18.42 -25.16
N LYS A 399 -44.19 -18.79 -26.03
CA LYS A 399 -43.16 -19.80 -25.72
C LYS A 399 -42.16 -19.35 -24.64
N LEU A 400 -42.02 -18.04 -24.46
CA LEU A 400 -41.10 -17.43 -23.50
C LEU A 400 -41.91 -16.64 -22.46
N SER A 401 -41.45 -16.62 -21.22
CA SER A 401 -42.04 -15.72 -20.22
C SER A 401 -41.62 -14.28 -20.51
N ILE A 402 -42.51 -13.33 -20.27
CA ILE A 402 -42.33 -11.94 -20.67
C ILE A 402 -42.04 -11.10 -19.42
N ILE A 403 -40.96 -10.34 -19.47
CA ILE A 403 -40.59 -9.32 -18.50
C ILE A 403 -40.57 -7.93 -19.16
N PRO A 404 -40.54 -6.84 -18.38
CA PRO A 404 -40.27 -5.52 -18.94
C PRO A 404 -38.98 -5.52 -19.76
N ALA A 405 -39.02 -4.91 -20.94
CA ALA A 405 -37.83 -4.74 -21.77
C ALA A 405 -36.71 -3.99 -21.02
N GLU A 406 -37.07 -3.09 -20.12
CA GLU A 406 -36.13 -2.38 -19.25
C GLU A 406 -35.39 -3.32 -18.30
N LEU A 407 -36.09 -4.30 -17.69
CA LEU A 407 -35.45 -5.32 -16.85
C LEU A 407 -34.54 -6.20 -17.71
N ALA A 408 -34.99 -6.65 -18.89
CA ALA A 408 -34.17 -7.43 -19.79
C ALA A 408 -32.86 -6.68 -20.14
N GLY A 409 -32.97 -5.38 -20.42
CA GLY A 409 -31.81 -4.56 -20.71
C GLY A 409 -30.90 -4.31 -19.50
N ILE A 410 -31.45 -4.22 -18.29
CA ILE A 410 -30.66 -4.16 -17.04
C ILE A 410 -29.89 -5.47 -16.83
N LEU A 411 -30.52 -6.62 -17.04
CA LEU A 411 -29.87 -7.93 -16.92
C LEU A 411 -28.74 -8.10 -17.95
N ARG A 412 -28.92 -7.60 -19.18
CA ARG A 412 -27.82 -7.53 -20.15
C ARG A 412 -26.68 -6.65 -19.64
N THR A 413 -26.97 -5.47 -19.07
CA THR A 413 -25.94 -4.62 -18.46
C THR A 413 -25.22 -5.35 -17.32
N ALA A 414 -25.94 -6.16 -16.54
CA ALA A 414 -25.38 -6.98 -15.47
C ALA A 414 -24.39 -8.05 -15.96
N ARG A 415 -24.43 -8.47 -17.25
CA ARG A 415 -23.40 -9.35 -17.83
C ARG A 415 -22.01 -8.72 -17.88
N GLN A 416 -21.94 -7.39 -17.91
CA GLN A 416 -20.69 -6.63 -18.10
C GLN A 416 -20.35 -5.73 -16.90
N ARG A 417 -21.33 -5.42 -16.06
CA ARG A 417 -21.19 -4.54 -14.91
C ARG A 417 -21.70 -5.24 -13.65
N LYS A 418 -21.08 -4.96 -12.51
CA LYS A 418 -21.57 -5.46 -11.23
C LYS A 418 -22.89 -4.77 -10.89
N VAL A 419 -23.99 -5.52 -10.92
CA VAL A 419 -25.33 -5.05 -10.53
C VAL A 419 -25.78 -5.87 -9.34
N THR A 420 -26.37 -5.20 -8.35
CA THR A 420 -26.91 -5.81 -7.13
C THR A 420 -28.38 -5.42 -6.98
N PHE A 421 -29.14 -6.24 -6.26
CA PHE A 421 -30.52 -5.93 -5.92
C PHE A 421 -30.60 -5.48 -4.46
N SER A 422 -31.12 -4.28 -4.22
CA SER A 422 -31.38 -3.79 -2.86
C SER A 422 -32.78 -4.18 -2.43
N ALA A 423 -32.89 -5.03 -1.40
CA ALA A 423 -34.19 -5.42 -0.84
C ALA A 423 -34.93 -4.23 -0.21
N ASP A 424 -34.21 -3.30 0.41
CA ASP A 424 -34.77 -2.12 1.08
C ASP A 424 -35.42 -1.15 0.08
N GLN A 425 -34.77 -0.93 -1.07
CA GLN A 425 -35.26 -0.04 -2.13
C GLN A 425 -36.14 -0.77 -3.16
N GLY A 426 -36.09 -2.11 -3.18
CA GLY A 426 -36.74 -2.94 -4.18
C GLY A 426 -36.24 -2.69 -5.61
N ASP A 427 -34.98 -2.28 -5.75
CA ASP A 427 -34.42 -1.73 -6.99
C ASP A 427 -33.02 -2.28 -7.31
N PHE A 428 -32.61 -2.14 -8.57
CA PHE A 428 -31.30 -2.57 -9.05
C PHE A 428 -30.29 -1.43 -8.93
N LEU A 429 -29.14 -1.71 -8.34
CA LEU A 429 -28.06 -0.76 -8.13
C LEU A 429 -26.79 -1.25 -8.82
N LEU A 430 -26.18 -0.36 -9.60
CA LEU A 430 -24.85 -0.57 -10.15
C LEU A 430 -23.86 -0.48 -8.99
N GLN A 431 -23.15 -1.57 -8.72
CA GLN A 431 -22.04 -1.56 -7.78
C GLN A 431 -20.84 -0.89 -8.45
N ARG A 432 -20.08 -0.11 -7.68
CA ARG A 432 -18.84 0.47 -8.17
C ARG A 432 -17.89 -0.60 -8.68
N ALA A 433 -17.22 -0.29 -9.79
CA ALA A 433 -15.99 -0.94 -10.18
C ALA A 433 -14.98 -0.81 -9.02
N GLY A 434 -14.06 -1.76 -8.87
CA GLY A 434 -13.06 -1.73 -7.79
C GLY A 434 -12.26 -0.42 -7.73
N PHE A 435 -11.44 -0.28 -6.71
CA PHE A 435 -10.69 0.96 -6.48
C PHE A 435 -9.64 1.18 -7.57
N ARG A 436 -9.34 2.45 -7.88
CA ARG A 436 -8.48 2.82 -9.02
C ARG A 436 -7.02 3.08 -8.65
N GLY A 437 -6.72 2.97 -7.35
CA GLY A 437 -5.38 3.01 -6.79
C GLY A 437 -5.41 2.68 -5.30
N PHE A 438 -4.26 2.83 -4.65
CA PHE A 438 -4.13 2.70 -3.21
C PHE A 438 -2.96 3.56 -2.71
N ARG A 439 -2.98 3.88 -1.42
CA ARG A 439 -1.86 4.43 -0.68
C ARG A 439 -1.56 3.49 0.47
N MET A 440 -0.37 2.91 0.46
CA MET A 440 0.10 1.93 1.43
C MET A 440 1.29 2.50 2.18
N TYR A 441 1.38 2.25 3.47
CA TYR A 441 2.56 2.49 4.29
C TYR A 441 3.03 1.17 4.88
N THR A 442 4.33 0.93 4.76
CA THR A 442 5.00 -0.18 5.42
C THR A 442 5.34 0.18 6.87
N ARG A 443 5.54 -0.83 7.72
CA ARG A 443 5.90 -0.60 9.14
C ARG A 443 7.29 0.00 9.28
N SER A 444 8.25 -0.53 8.52
CA SER A 444 9.62 -0.05 8.49
C SER A 444 10.04 0.32 7.07
N ILE A 445 10.97 1.26 6.97
CA ILE A 445 11.65 1.61 5.72
C ILE A 445 12.37 0.40 5.07
N ASP A 446 12.74 -0.60 5.87
CA ASP A 446 13.36 -1.84 5.37
C ASP A 446 12.38 -2.77 4.66
N ASP A 447 11.07 -2.65 4.95
CA ASP A 447 10.01 -3.46 4.35
C ASP A 447 9.59 -2.91 2.97
N VAL A 448 10.00 -1.67 2.64
CA VAL A 448 9.65 -1.03 1.36
C VAL A 448 10.24 -1.77 0.16
N PRO A 449 11.56 -2.05 0.08
CA PRO A 449 12.10 -2.79 -1.07
C PRO A 449 11.48 -4.18 -1.30
N PRO A 450 11.37 -5.09 -0.29
CA PRO A 450 10.77 -6.40 -0.53
C PRO A 450 9.29 -6.32 -0.89
N MET A 451 8.54 -5.35 -0.35
CA MET A 451 7.14 -5.14 -0.71
C MET A 451 7.00 -4.65 -2.16
N VAL A 452 7.88 -3.75 -2.61
CA VAL A 452 7.91 -3.30 -4.00
C VAL A 452 8.20 -4.46 -4.94
N ASP A 453 9.16 -5.33 -4.60
CA ASP A 453 9.50 -6.49 -5.41
C ASP A 453 8.35 -7.52 -5.47
N ALA A 454 7.66 -7.75 -4.36
CA ALA A 454 6.48 -8.60 -4.30
C ALA A 454 5.34 -8.05 -5.17
N LEU A 455 5.04 -6.75 -5.09
CA LEU A 455 4.02 -6.10 -5.91
C LEU A 455 4.39 -6.12 -7.40
N LYS A 456 5.67 -5.92 -7.74
CA LYS A 456 6.16 -6.05 -9.12
C LYS A 456 6.03 -7.48 -9.65
N ALA A 457 6.29 -8.50 -8.83
CA ALA A 457 6.09 -9.90 -9.19
C ALA A 457 4.62 -10.20 -9.51
N ASP A 458 3.69 -9.54 -8.83
CA ASP A 458 2.24 -9.58 -9.11
C ASP A 458 1.82 -8.69 -10.31
N GLY A 459 2.77 -8.10 -11.04
CA GLY A 459 2.53 -7.22 -12.18
C GLY A 459 1.97 -5.84 -11.81
N ILE A 460 2.28 -5.36 -10.60
CA ILE A 460 1.87 -4.05 -10.10
C ILE A 460 3.10 -3.13 -10.05
N ASP A 461 3.20 -2.24 -11.02
CA ASP A 461 4.20 -1.16 -11.01
C ASP A 461 3.86 -0.14 -9.91
N VAL A 462 4.82 0.16 -9.03
CA VAL A 462 4.64 1.09 -7.90
C VAL A 462 5.70 2.19 -7.86
N ILE A 463 5.36 3.30 -7.22
CA ILE A 463 6.22 4.44 -6.89
C ILE A 463 6.52 4.37 -5.39
N ALA A 464 7.80 4.40 -5.05
CA ALA A 464 8.32 4.45 -3.67
C ALA A 464 9.71 5.13 -3.68
N GLN A 465 10.16 5.66 -2.53
CA GLN A 465 11.44 6.38 -2.39
C GLN A 465 12.66 5.43 -2.24
N ILE A 466 12.77 4.41 -3.09
CA ILE A 466 13.76 3.32 -2.93
C ILE A 466 15.20 3.84 -3.03
N GLU A 467 15.47 4.78 -3.94
CA GLU A 467 16.83 5.29 -4.16
C GLU A 467 17.43 5.93 -2.91
N ALA A 468 16.63 6.68 -2.13
CA ALA A 468 17.09 7.31 -0.91
C ALA A 468 17.42 6.25 0.17
N ILE A 469 16.56 5.23 0.30
CA ILE A 469 16.73 4.11 1.23
C ILE A 469 17.99 3.32 0.89
N GLU A 470 18.19 3.00 -0.40
CA GLU A 470 19.36 2.26 -0.86
C GLU A 470 20.66 3.02 -0.67
N ARG A 471 20.67 4.35 -0.85
CA ARG A 471 21.86 5.18 -0.58
C ARG A 471 22.32 5.06 0.86
N VAL A 472 21.41 5.15 1.83
CA VAL A 472 21.76 4.96 3.26
C VAL A 472 22.26 3.54 3.52
N ARG A 473 21.65 2.52 2.89
CA ARG A 473 22.09 1.13 3.01
C ARG A 473 23.46 0.86 2.38
N VAL A 474 23.78 1.50 1.26
CA VAL A 474 25.10 1.42 0.62
C VAL A 474 26.13 2.12 1.48
N LEU A 475 25.79 3.28 2.06
CA LEU A 475 26.67 4.01 2.97
C LEU A 475 26.99 3.18 4.23
N ASP A 476 25.99 2.60 4.90
CA ASP A 476 26.22 1.72 6.07
C ASP A 476 27.12 0.53 5.73
N ARG A 477 26.84 -0.16 4.62
CA ARG A 477 27.67 -1.29 4.16
C ARG A 477 29.10 -0.85 3.83
N GLY A 478 29.26 0.31 3.19
CA GLY A 478 30.56 0.89 2.86
C GLY A 478 31.38 1.22 4.12
N LEU A 479 30.78 1.97 5.05
CA LEU A 479 31.41 2.32 6.33
C LEU A 479 31.74 1.08 7.16
N SER A 480 30.86 0.06 7.15
CA SER A 480 31.12 -1.23 7.80
C SER A 480 32.36 -1.94 7.23
N ARG A 481 32.52 -1.94 5.90
CA ARG A 481 33.70 -2.54 5.24
C ARG A 481 34.97 -1.80 5.60
N ILE A 482 34.95 -0.46 5.54
CA ILE A 482 36.10 0.38 5.93
C ILE A 482 36.46 0.13 7.39
N PHE A 483 35.47 0.10 8.28
CA PHE A 483 35.67 -0.21 9.69
C PHE A 483 36.39 -1.55 9.87
N TRP A 484 35.91 -2.63 9.23
CA TRP A 484 36.54 -3.95 9.37
C TRP A 484 37.96 -4.01 8.79
N LEU A 485 38.23 -3.30 7.69
CA LEU A 485 39.58 -3.19 7.13
C LEU A 485 40.54 -2.49 8.10
N VAL A 486 40.15 -1.34 8.65
CA VAL A 486 40.96 -0.59 9.61
C VAL A 486 41.10 -1.37 10.93
N ALA A 487 40.03 -2.03 11.38
CA ALA A 487 40.05 -2.87 12.57
C ALA A 487 41.02 -4.05 12.41
N LEU A 488 41.02 -4.72 11.26
CA LEU A 488 41.94 -5.82 10.99
C LEU A 488 43.41 -5.36 11.05
N VAL A 489 43.75 -4.27 10.36
CA VAL A 489 45.11 -3.70 10.36
C VAL A 489 45.51 -3.22 11.76
N GLY A 490 44.61 -2.51 12.46
CA GLY A 490 44.87 -2.03 13.81
C GLY A 490 45.06 -3.17 14.82
N ILE A 491 44.13 -4.14 14.85
CA ILE A 491 44.18 -5.28 15.77
C ILE A 491 45.44 -6.13 15.51
N SER A 492 45.76 -6.42 14.25
CA SER A 492 46.99 -7.16 13.91
C SER A 492 48.26 -6.43 14.35
N GLY A 493 48.36 -5.13 14.10
CA GLY A 493 49.47 -4.31 14.59
C GLY A 493 49.56 -4.25 16.11
N GLY A 494 48.42 -4.13 16.80
CA GLY A 494 48.33 -4.15 18.26
C GLY A 494 48.75 -5.50 18.87
N ILE A 495 48.32 -6.62 18.27
CA ILE A 495 48.75 -7.98 18.65
C ILE A 495 50.27 -8.11 18.49
N ALA A 496 50.81 -7.68 17.34
CA ALA A 496 52.25 -7.78 17.08
C ALA A 496 53.07 -6.95 18.08
N ALA A 497 52.64 -5.71 18.37
CA ALA A 497 53.29 -4.85 19.37
C ALA A 497 53.24 -5.45 20.78
N LEU A 498 52.09 -6.03 21.17
CA LEU A 498 51.93 -6.74 22.44
C LEU A 498 52.86 -7.95 22.55
N ILE A 499 52.89 -8.80 21.52
CA ILE A 499 53.76 -9.99 21.49
C ILE A 499 55.23 -9.57 21.58
N ALA A 500 55.66 -8.62 20.74
CA ALA A 500 57.05 -8.16 20.72
C ALA A 500 57.49 -7.59 22.07
N SER A 501 56.63 -6.79 22.71
CA SER A 501 56.97 -6.18 24.00
C SER A 501 56.93 -7.17 25.16
N LEU A 502 55.97 -8.10 25.19
CA LEU A 502 55.92 -9.14 26.22
C LEU A 502 57.10 -10.10 26.08
N TYR A 503 57.46 -10.46 24.84
CA TYR A 503 58.66 -11.25 24.55
C TYR A 503 59.93 -10.56 25.08
N ALA A 504 60.13 -9.29 24.71
CA ALA A 504 61.28 -8.51 25.17
C ALA A 504 61.32 -8.35 26.71
N ALA A 505 60.16 -8.22 27.37
CA ALA A 505 60.08 -8.13 28.82
C ALA A 505 60.47 -9.44 29.52
N VAL A 506 60.08 -10.59 28.96
CA VAL A 506 60.44 -11.92 29.47
C VAL A 506 61.94 -12.18 29.30
N GLU A 507 62.49 -11.89 28.12
CA GLU A 507 63.91 -12.10 27.81
C GLU A 507 64.82 -11.29 28.75
N ARG A 508 64.49 -10.01 28.99
CA ARG A 508 65.23 -9.17 29.96
C ARG A 508 65.20 -9.71 31.40
N LYS A 509 64.17 -10.49 31.76
CA LYS A 509 63.94 -10.97 33.14
C LYS A 509 64.19 -12.45 33.32
N GLN A 510 64.75 -13.11 32.31
CA GLN A 510 65.00 -14.56 32.33
C GLN A 510 65.87 -14.98 33.53
N HIS A 511 66.88 -14.17 33.89
CA HIS A 511 67.74 -14.43 35.03
C HIS A 511 66.97 -14.35 36.36
N GLU A 512 66.23 -13.26 36.59
CA GLU A 512 65.44 -13.06 37.82
C GLU A 512 64.35 -14.11 37.99
N LEU A 513 63.67 -14.48 36.89
CA LEU A 513 62.67 -15.55 36.88
C LEU A 513 63.29 -16.92 37.17
N SER A 514 64.53 -17.17 36.75
CA SER A 514 65.26 -18.41 37.06
C SER A 514 65.66 -18.49 38.54
N VAL A 515 66.09 -17.37 39.14
CA VAL A 515 66.36 -17.28 40.59
C VAL A 515 65.08 -17.50 41.41
N LEU A 516 63.96 -16.92 40.98
CA LEU A 516 62.65 -17.13 41.61
C LEU A 516 62.22 -18.61 41.59
N ARG A 517 62.53 -19.37 40.52
CA ARG A 517 62.31 -20.82 40.47
C ARG A 517 63.16 -21.58 41.48
N LEU A 518 64.42 -21.18 41.69
CA LEU A 518 65.33 -21.80 42.65
C LEU A 518 64.88 -21.58 44.11
N ILE A 519 64.22 -20.44 44.39
CA ILE A 519 63.69 -20.10 45.72
C ILE A 519 62.37 -20.85 46.05
N GLY A 520 61.80 -21.59 45.09
CA GLY A 520 60.67 -22.50 45.31
C GLY A 520 59.36 -22.17 44.58
N LEU A 521 59.38 -21.26 43.60
CA LEU A 521 58.21 -21.03 42.72
C LEU A 521 58.05 -22.17 41.70
N SER A 522 56.83 -22.67 41.59
CA SER A 522 56.47 -23.75 40.64
C SER A 522 56.45 -23.27 39.19
N ARG A 523 56.65 -24.21 38.24
CA ARG A 523 56.61 -23.93 36.77
C ARG A 523 55.32 -23.20 36.34
N ASN A 524 54.19 -23.56 36.94
CA ASN A 524 52.89 -22.94 36.65
C ASN A 524 52.79 -21.50 37.17
N GLN A 525 53.45 -21.16 38.28
CA GLN A 525 53.46 -19.80 38.82
C GLN A 525 54.31 -18.85 37.98
N VAL A 526 55.42 -19.33 37.41
CA VAL A 526 56.24 -18.55 36.47
C VAL A 526 55.52 -18.35 35.14
N PHE A 527 54.78 -19.36 34.67
CA PHE A 527 53.94 -19.25 33.48
C PHE A 527 52.82 -18.20 33.64
N MET A 528 52.24 -18.08 34.83
CA MET A 528 51.16 -17.12 35.10
C MET A 528 51.65 -15.66 35.21
N PHE A 529 52.95 -15.43 35.34
CA PHE A 529 53.50 -14.08 35.52
C PHE A 529 53.30 -13.19 34.27
N PRO A 530 53.72 -13.58 33.04
CA PRO A 530 53.42 -12.80 31.83
C PRO A 530 51.93 -12.67 31.53
N VAL A 531 51.13 -13.68 31.90
CA VAL A 531 49.67 -13.68 31.75
C VAL A 531 49.02 -12.59 32.59
N TYR A 532 49.41 -12.45 33.86
CA TYR A 532 48.91 -11.38 34.71
C TYR A 532 49.38 -9.99 34.25
N GLN A 533 50.60 -9.87 33.71
CA GLN A 533 51.10 -8.61 33.16
C GLN A 533 50.33 -8.18 31.92
N GLY A 534 50.17 -9.07 30.95
CA GLY A 534 49.41 -8.77 29.73
C GLY A 534 47.94 -8.46 30.02
N ALA A 535 47.31 -9.17 30.97
CA ALA A 535 45.96 -8.87 31.40
C ALA A 535 45.83 -7.49 32.07
N ALA A 536 46.73 -7.16 33.01
CA ALA A 536 46.71 -5.85 33.68
C ALA A 536 46.93 -4.70 32.69
N LEU A 537 47.87 -4.88 31.76
CA LEU A 537 48.16 -3.89 30.73
C LEU A 537 47.01 -3.71 29.74
N ALA A 538 46.32 -4.79 29.36
CA ALA A 538 45.15 -4.72 28.49
C ALA A 538 43.99 -3.97 29.15
N VAL A 539 43.75 -4.21 30.46
CA VAL A 539 42.73 -3.48 31.22
C VAL A 539 43.07 -1.98 31.29
N LEU A 540 44.32 -1.63 31.60
CA LEU A 540 44.73 -0.23 31.69
C LEU A 540 44.68 0.47 30.32
N SER A 541 45.14 -0.20 29.26
CA SER A 541 45.04 0.30 27.88
C SER A 541 43.60 0.52 27.46
N LEU A 542 42.69 -0.39 27.82
CA LEU A 542 41.28 -0.28 27.51
C LEU A 542 40.62 0.87 28.26
N LEU A 543 40.92 1.05 29.55
CA LEU A 543 40.44 2.19 30.33
C LEU A 543 40.91 3.52 29.73
N LEU A 544 42.19 3.59 29.33
CA LEU A 544 42.76 4.77 28.68
C LEU A 544 42.10 5.05 27.32
N ALA A 545 41.91 4.02 26.49
CA ALA A 545 41.21 4.13 25.22
C ALA A 545 39.77 4.58 25.39
N MET A 546 39.08 4.07 26.42
CA MET A 546 37.71 4.46 26.74
C MET A 546 37.61 5.91 27.19
N ALA A 547 38.54 6.35 28.05
CA ALA A 547 38.62 7.74 28.49
C ALA A 547 38.89 8.68 27.30
N ALA A 548 39.80 8.30 26.41
CA ALA A 548 40.08 9.04 25.17
C ALA A 548 38.84 9.09 24.26
N TYR A 549 38.15 7.95 24.07
CA TYR A 549 36.90 7.89 23.31
C TYR A 549 35.82 8.81 23.88
N PHE A 550 35.50 8.72 25.17
CA PHE A 550 34.45 9.55 25.77
C PHE A 550 34.80 11.04 25.74
N SER A 551 36.07 11.39 25.97
CA SER A 551 36.53 12.78 25.89
C SER A 551 36.35 13.33 24.46
N LEU A 552 36.82 12.57 23.46
CA LEU A 552 36.76 13.02 22.07
C LEU A 552 35.32 12.98 21.52
N ALA A 553 34.51 12.00 21.91
CA ALA A 553 33.09 11.94 21.58
C ALA A 553 32.32 13.13 22.19
N ALA A 554 32.64 13.56 23.42
CA ALA A 554 32.05 14.75 24.02
C ALA A 554 32.42 16.02 23.25
N VAL A 555 33.69 16.16 22.85
CA VAL A 555 34.14 17.28 22.00
C VAL A 555 33.42 17.30 20.66
N ILE A 556 33.32 16.15 19.98
CA ILE A 556 32.61 16.03 18.69
C ILE A 556 31.14 16.43 18.87
N ASN A 557 30.43 15.81 19.82
CA ASN A 557 29.01 16.11 20.02
C ASN A 557 28.77 17.58 20.44
N PHE A 558 29.72 18.21 21.13
CA PHE A 558 29.63 19.64 21.47
C PHE A 558 29.82 20.52 20.23
N VAL A 559 30.87 20.26 19.43
CA VAL A 559 31.18 21.05 18.23
C VAL A 559 30.07 20.98 17.18
N PHE A 560 29.48 19.81 17.00
CA PHE A 560 28.42 19.59 16.01
C PHE A 560 26.99 19.74 16.59
N SER A 561 26.86 20.23 17.81
CA SER A 561 25.53 20.42 18.44
C SER A 561 24.65 21.44 17.73
N ALA A 562 25.24 22.35 16.94
CA ALA A 562 24.52 23.37 16.19
C ALA A 562 23.83 22.84 14.92
N ASP A 563 24.30 21.70 14.39
CA ASP A 563 23.80 21.11 13.14
C ASP A 563 22.84 19.92 13.39
N LEU A 564 22.51 19.64 14.66
CA LEU A 564 21.70 18.49 15.07
C LEU A 564 20.37 18.92 15.68
N ASP A 565 19.31 18.16 15.42
CA ASP A 565 18.03 18.33 16.09
C ASP A 565 18.11 17.94 17.58
N MET A 566 17.18 18.48 18.40
CA MET A 566 17.18 18.35 19.87
C MET A 566 17.26 16.89 20.34
N GLY A 567 18.44 16.47 20.78
CA GLY A 567 18.70 15.16 21.42
C GLY A 567 19.51 14.16 20.59
N GLU A 568 19.83 14.47 19.33
CA GLU A 568 20.64 13.62 18.48
C GLU A 568 22.14 13.72 18.81
N LYS A 569 22.87 12.61 18.63
CA LYS A 569 24.30 12.51 18.91
C LYS A 569 25.01 11.84 17.75
N ILE A 570 25.91 12.56 17.10
CA ILE A 570 26.69 12.06 15.95
C ILE A 570 27.68 10.98 16.40
N CYS A 571 28.30 11.12 17.56
CA CYS A 571 29.21 10.13 18.11
C CYS A 571 28.59 9.48 19.34
N ASN A 572 27.94 8.33 19.16
CA ASN A 572 27.39 7.56 20.25
C ASN A 572 27.61 6.07 20.02
N LEU A 573 28.32 5.43 20.93
CA LEU A 573 28.58 3.99 20.88
C LEU A 573 27.66 3.27 21.88
N PRO A 574 26.71 2.44 21.42
CA PRO A 574 25.83 1.72 22.30
C PRO A 574 26.57 0.67 23.13
N TRP A 575 25.99 0.32 24.27
CA TRP A 575 26.62 -0.54 25.28
C TRP A 575 27.09 -1.89 24.75
N HIS A 576 26.39 -2.47 23.77
CA HIS A 576 26.77 -3.76 23.19
C HIS A 576 28.12 -3.69 22.46
N TYR A 577 28.42 -2.62 21.72
CA TYR A 577 29.73 -2.48 21.08
C TYR A 577 30.84 -2.25 22.10
N LEU A 578 30.58 -1.49 23.17
CA LEU A 578 31.53 -1.35 24.28
C LEU A 578 31.89 -2.72 24.88
N SER A 579 30.89 -3.56 25.14
CA SER A 579 31.11 -4.91 25.66
C SER A 579 31.88 -5.80 24.68
N ALA A 580 31.60 -5.70 23.38
CA ALA A 580 32.32 -6.45 22.34
C ALA A 580 33.80 -6.03 22.27
N SER A 581 34.10 -4.74 22.38
CA SER A 581 35.48 -4.23 22.41
C SER A 581 36.24 -4.71 23.66
N VAL A 582 35.58 -4.76 24.82
CA VAL A 582 36.17 -5.33 26.05
C VAL A 582 36.54 -6.81 25.83
N ILE A 583 35.62 -7.59 25.28
CA ILE A 583 35.82 -9.03 25.01
C ILE A 583 36.93 -9.24 23.99
N ALA A 584 36.94 -8.48 22.90
CA ALA A 584 37.97 -8.56 21.87
C ALA A 584 39.36 -8.22 22.43
N THR A 585 39.47 -7.13 23.21
CA THR A 585 40.73 -6.72 23.85
C THR A 585 41.23 -7.77 24.84
N ALA A 586 40.32 -8.33 25.64
CA ALA A 586 40.65 -9.41 26.59
C ALA A 586 41.11 -10.67 25.86
N THR A 587 40.45 -11.03 24.75
CA THR A 587 40.81 -12.22 23.94
C THR A 587 42.20 -12.06 23.33
N VAL A 588 42.49 -10.89 22.74
CA VAL A 588 43.80 -10.54 22.21
C VAL A 588 44.87 -10.59 23.30
N ALA A 589 44.61 -9.98 24.46
CA ALA A 589 45.55 -9.95 25.57
C ALA A 589 45.88 -11.36 26.08
N VAL A 590 44.86 -12.22 26.22
CA VAL A 590 45.04 -13.61 26.65
C VAL A 590 45.84 -14.39 25.60
N LEU A 591 45.51 -14.28 24.32
CA LEU A 591 46.23 -14.97 23.24
C LEU A 591 47.70 -14.54 23.16
N SER A 592 47.97 -13.23 23.16
CA SER A 592 49.34 -12.69 23.14
C SER A 592 50.13 -13.13 24.37
N SER A 593 49.50 -13.14 25.55
CA SER A 593 50.16 -13.55 26.79
C SER A 593 50.41 -15.05 26.87
N LEU A 594 49.48 -15.88 26.37
CA LEU A 594 49.66 -17.33 26.27
C LEU A 594 50.80 -17.70 25.31
N LEU A 595 50.91 -17.00 24.18
CA LEU A 595 52.00 -17.19 23.22
C LEU A 595 53.36 -16.82 23.84
N ALA A 596 53.45 -15.69 24.54
CA ALA A 596 54.66 -15.29 25.25
C ALA A 596 55.03 -16.28 26.37
N ALA A 597 54.05 -16.73 27.15
CA ALA A 597 54.25 -17.65 28.27
C ALA A 597 54.62 -19.08 27.81
N TRP A 598 54.07 -19.55 26.68
CA TRP A 598 54.44 -20.86 26.10
C TRP A 598 55.94 -20.90 25.78
N HIS A 599 56.47 -19.85 25.17
CA HIS A 599 57.89 -19.74 24.87
C HIS A 599 58.77 -19.67 26.13
N THR A 600 58.29 -19.09 27.23
CA THR A 600 59.04 -19.08 28.51
C THR A 600 59.25 -20.50 29.06
N THR A 601 58.35 -21.43 28.76
CA THR A 601 58.40 -22.81 29.28
C THR A 601 59.30 -23.77 28.50
N SER A 602 59.81 -23.34 27.34
CA SER A 602 60.77 -24.11 26.51
C SER A 602 62.23 -23.78 26.82
N ILE A 603 62.50 -22.82 27.70
CA ILE A 603 63.86 -22.43 28.11
C ILE A 603 64.29 -23.33 29.28
N ASP A 604 65.38 -24.08 29.08
CA ASP A 604 65.91 -25.03 30.07
C ASP A 604 66.61 -24.26 31.21
N PRO A 605 66.22 -24.45 32.50
CA PRO A 605 66.85 -23.76 33.63
C PRO A 605 68.36 -23.97 33.76
N GLY A 606 68.93 -24.99 33.11
CA GLY A 606 70.38 -25.25 33.09
C GLY A 606 71.21 -24.33 32.18
N GLU A 607 70.61 -23.71 31.16
CA GLU A 607 71.34 -22.81 30.25
C GLU A 607 71.55 -21.40 30.85
N ALA A 608 70.65 -20.95 31.73
CA ALA A 608 70.72 -19.62 32.33
C ALA A 608 71.89 -19.43 33.31
N LEU A 609 72.47 -20.53 33.82
CA LEU A 609 73.62 -20.52 34.74
C LEU A 609 74.96 -20.74 34.03
N ARG A 610 74.96 -20.92 32.70
CA ARG A 610 76.18 -21.26 31.92
C ARG A 610 76.84 -20.05 31.25
N TYR A 611 76.24 -18.87 31.38
CA TYR A 611 76.80 -17.59 30.97
C TYR A 611 77.30 -16.81 32.21
N GLU A 612 78.30 -17.39 32.89
CA GLU A 612 79.31 -16.64 33.65
C GLU A 612 80.69 -17.11 33.21
#